data_AF-A0A6P0U5W0-F1
#
_entry.id   AF-A0A6P0U5W0-F1
#
_cell.length_a   1.000
_cell.length_b   1.000
_cell.length_c   1.000
_cell.angle_alpha   90.00
_cell.angle_beta   90.00
_cell.angle_gamma   90.00
#
_symmetry.space_group_name_H-M   'P 1'
#
loop_
_entity.id
_entity.type
_entity.pdbx_description
1 polymer ?
#
loop_
_entity_poly.entity_id
_entity_poly.type
_entity_poly.pdbx_seq_one_letter_code
_entity_poly.pdbx_strand_id
1 'polypeptide(L)'
;WNVTRQDIEGIIDESLAKGEAAFVSSLEILSAREKLILLAVAETQKITTKSSKPSIVNPLVILERHHGKLTQRMKKELTKAAQHLVDLGFLQKIGEQEVGKSILPIYKVKIELLRLWLLKRFSLEKEIEKIRELFPQKSFLEKIWNSGLGRWMRSHNN
;
A
#
# COMPACT_ATOMS: atom_id res chain seq x y z
N TRP A 1 13.75 30.13 25.33
CA TRP A 1 13.72 28.68 25.05
C TRP A 1 14.21 28.47 23.63
N ASN A 2 15.23 27.65 23.43
CA ASN A 2 15.77 27.33 22.10
C ASN A 2 15.52 25.84 21.84
N VAL A 3 14.55 25.52 20.99
CA VAL A 3 14.19 24.13 20.66
C VAL A 3 15.05 23.71 19.47
N THR A 4 15.83 22.66 19.64
CA THR A 4 16.69 22.11 18.58
C THR A 4 15.97 21.01 17.79
N ARG A 5 16.50 20.67 16.63
CA ARG A 5 16.03 19.53 15.85
C ARG A 5 16.13 18.21 16.63
N GLN A 6 17.18 18.05 17.43
CA GLN A 6 17.42 16.85 18.24
C GLN A 6 16.35 16.70 19.33
N ASP A 7 15.90 17.80 19.92
CA ASP A 7 14.80 17.78 20.91
C ASP A 7 13.50 17.28 20.28
N ILE A 8 13.20 17.72 19.05
CA ILE A 8 12.03 17.28 18.29
C ILE A 8 12.14 15.80 17.93
N GLU A 9 13.30 15.36 17.43
CA GLU A 9 13.56 13.96 17.10
C GLU A 9 13.43 13.06 18.32
N GLY A 10 13.93 13.50 19.49
CA GLY A 10 13.78 12.78 20.76
C GLY A 10 12.32 12.61 21.20
N ILE A 11 11.52 13.68 21.11
CA ILE A 11 10.08 13.63 21.45
C ILE A 11 9.32 12.68 20.50
N ILE A 12 9.64 12.72 19.21
CA ILE A 12 9.03 11.81 18.22
C ILE A 12 9.39 10.37 18.56
N ASP A 13 10.66 10.07 18.81
CA ASP A 13 11.11 8.71 19.11
C ASP A 13 10.49 8.17 20.41
N GLU A 14 10.39 9.00 21.44
CA GLU A 14 9.69 8.64 22.68
C GLU A 14 8.20 8.37 22.44
N SER A 15 7.54 9.21 21.64
CA SER A 15 6.13 9.05 21.28
C SER A 15 5.88 7.76 20.50
N LEU A 16 6.79 7.43 19.57
CA LEU A 16 6.74 6.17 18.83
C LEU A 16 6.92 4.97 19.74
N ALA A 17 7.88 5.01 20.67
CA ALA A 17 8.12 3.93 21.63
C ALA A 17 6.92 3.71 22.56
N LYS A 18 6.29 4.79 23.06
CA LYS A 18 5.08 4.71 23.89
C LYS A 18 3.87 4.17 23.12
N GLY A 19 3.77 4.49 21.83
CA GLY A 19 2.66 4.08 20.96
C GLY A 19 2.81 2.68 20.35
N GLU A 20 3.99 2.06 20.43
CA GLU A 20 4.34 0.81 19.72
C GLU A 20 3.26 -0.28 19.85
N ALA A 21 2.85 -0.58 21.09
CA ALA A 21 1.87 -1.64 21.34
C ALA A 21 0.54 -1.36 20.63
N ALA A 22 0.07 -0.11 20.67
CA ALA A 22 -1.17 0.28 20.00
C ALA A 22 -1.06 0.19 18.47
N PHE A 23 0.10 0.56 17.89
CA PHE A 23 0.34 0.45 16.46
C PHE A 23 0.43 -1.00 15.98
N VAL A 24 1.09 -1.87 16.75
CA VAL A 24 1.17 -3.31 16.47
C VAL A 24 -0.23 -3.93 16.47
N SER A 25 -1.00 -3.75 17.54
CA SER A 25 -2.36 -4.29 17.63
C SER A 25 -3.27 -3.74 16.52
N SER A 26 -3.10 -2.46 16.17
CA SER A 26 -3.84 -1.85 15.05
C SER A 26 -3.49 -2.49 13.70
N LEU A 27 -2.24 -2.90 13.48
CA LEU A 27 -1.88 -3.63 12.26
C LEU A 27 -2.38 -5.07 12.29
N GLU A 28 -2.37 -5.75 13.43
CA GLU A 28 -2.76 -7.17 13.51
C GLU A 28 -4.17 -7.44 12.97
N ILE A 29 -5.10 -6.51 13.20
CA ILE A 29 -6.48 -6.59 12.71
C ILE A 29 -6.63 -6.35 11.19
N LEU A 30 -5.59 -5.80 10.53
CA LEU A 30 -5.64 -5.49 9.10
C LEU A 30 -5.28 -6.72 8.26
N SER A 31 -6.04 -6.92 7.18
CA SER A 31 -5.67 -7.85 6.12
C SER A 31 -4.37 -7.42 5.46
N ALA A 32 -3.69 -8.37 4.81
CA ALA A 32 -2.43 -8.08 4.17
C ALA A 32 -2.54 -7.06 3.02
N ARG A 33 -3.70 -6.98 2.34
CA ARG A 33 -3.95 -5.95 1.30
C ARG A 33 -4.09 -4.55 1.91
N GLU A 34 -4.70 -4.45 3.08
CA GLU A 34 -4.82 -3.19 3.83
C GLU A 34 -3.47 -2.74 4.35
N LYS A 35 -2.69 -3.65 4.96
CA LYS A 35 -1.31 -3.37 5.39
C LYS A 35 -0.48 -2.81 4.23
N LEU A 36 -0.56 -3.48 3.08
CA LEU A 36 0.17 -3.07 1.89
C LEU A 36 -0.22 -1.67 1.40
N ILE A 37 -1.52 -1.39 1.25
CA ILE A 37 -1.95 -0.10 0.73
C ILE A 37 -1.72 1.02 1.75
N LEU A 38 -1.84 0.74 3.05
CA LEU A 38 -1.51 1.68 4.12
C LEU A 38 -0.03 2.09 4.07
N LEU A 39 0.87 1.12 3.92
CA LEU A 39 2.30 1.39 3.78
C LEU A 39 2.62 2.16 2.49
N ALA A 40 1.98 1.81 1.37
CA ALA A 40 2.15 2.52 0.11
C ALA A 40 1.73 4.00 0.22
N VAL A 41 0.64 4.30 0.95
CA VAL A 41 0.23 5.68 1.23
C VAL A 41 1.26 6.41 2.09
N ALA A 42 1.79 5.76 3.15
CA ALA A 42 2.80 6.36 4.01
C ALA A 42 4.08 6.74 3.24
N GLU A 43 4.54 5.87 2.34
CA GLU A 43 5.71 6.10 1.49
C GLU A 43 5.46 7.18 0.44
N THR A 44 4.25 7.21 -0.13
CA THR A 44 3.85 8.28 -1.04
C THR A 44 3.99 9.64 -0.35
N GLN A 45 3.47 9.77 0.87
CA GLN A 45 3.57 11.03 1.63
C GLN A 45 5.03 11.41 1.93
N LYS A 46 5.91 10.46 2.23
CA LYS A 46 7.34 10.70 2.44
C LYS A 46 8.04 11.20 1.17
N ILE A 47 7.64 10.72 -0.01
CA ILE A 47 8.21 11.19 -1.29
C ILE A 47 7.72 12.61 -1.59
N THR A 48 6.42 12.87 -1.39
CA THR A 48 5.82 14.18 -1.65
C THR A 48 6.39 15.27 -0.73
N THR A 49 6.69 14.97 0.53
CA THR A 49 7.30 15.94 1.47
C THR A 49 8.76 16.25 1.20
N LYS A 50 9.49 15.38 0.48
CA LYS A 50 10.91 15.58 0.14
C LYS A 50 11.14 16.26 -1.22
N SER A 51 10.11 16.37 -2.06
CA SER A 51 10.23 16.92 -3.41
C SER A 51 10.05 18.44 -3.41
N SER A 52 10.91 19.15 -4.14
CA SER A 52 10.77 20.60 -4.41
C SER A 52 9.51 20.95 -5.22
N LYS A 53 8.89 19.94 -5.86
CA LYS A 53 7.57 20.01 -6.47
C LYS A 53 6.71 18.92 -5.82
N PRO A 54 5.91 19.23 -4.79
CA PRO A 54 5.07 18.25 -4.11
C PRO A 54 3.94 17.83 -5.04
N SER A 55 4.21 16.86 -5.91
CA SER A 55 3.15 16.12 -6.60
C SER A 55 2.67 15.03 -5.64
N ILE A 56 1.38 15.07 -5.30
CA ILE A 56 0.78 13.97 -4.56
C ILE A 56 0.63 12.81 -5.54
N VAL A 57 1.23 11.68 -5.22
CA VAL A 57 1.22 10.50 -6.09
C VAL A 57 0.15 9.53 -5.59
N ASN A 58 -0.51 8.84 -6.51
CA ASN A 58 -1.43 7.77 -6.14
C ASN A 58 -0.63 6.59 -5.55
N PRO A 59 -1.05 5.99 -4.42
CA PRO A 59 -0.32 4.86 -3.82
C PRO A 59 -0.19 3.65 -4.76
N LEU A 60 -1.13 3.46 -5.69
CA LEU A 60 -1.03 2.39 -6.70
C LEU A 60 0.11 2.62 -7.69
N VAL A 61 0.45 3.87 -8.01
CA VAL A 61 1.59 4.21 -8.88
C VAL A 61 2.90 3.86 -8.19
N ILE A 62 3.00 4.10 -6.87
CA ILE A 62 4.18 3.69 -6.09
C ILE A 62 4.31 2.17 -6.11
N LEU A 63 3.22 1.43 -5.87
CA LEU A 63 3.23 -0.03 -5.96
C LEU A 63 3.64 -0.53 -7.35
N GLU A 64 3.16 0.10 -8.43
CA GLU A 64 3.55 -0.25 -9.80
C GLU A 64 5.03 -0.01 -10.09
N ARG A 65 5.65 1.01 -9.50
CA ARG A 65 7.09 1.27 -9.67
C ARG A 65 7.96 0.14 -9.15
N HIS A 66 7.55 -0.50 -8.06
CA HIS A 66 8.35 -1.55 -7.45
C HIS A 66 7.95 -2.98 -7.86
N HIS A 67 6.67 -3.23 -8.12
CA HIS A 67 6.17 -4.57 -8.50
C HIS A 67 6.02 -4.76 -10.02
N GLY A 68 5.98 -3.66 -10.79
CA GLY A 68 5.53 -3.66 -12.18
C GLY A 68 4.01 -3.48 -12.29
N LYS A 69 3.50 -3.46 -13.53
CA LYS A 69 2.11 -3.10 -13.85
C LYS A 69 1.10 -3.95 -13.08
N LEU A 70 0.23 -3.31 -12.31
CA LEU A 70 -0.82 -3.99 -11.56
C LEU A 70 -1.98 -4.37 -12.50
N THR A 71 -2.54 -5.55 -12.32
CA THR A 71 -3.75 -5.96 -13.05
C THR A 71 -4.96 -5.12 -12.61
N GLN A 72 -5.99 -5.01 -13.46
CA GLN A 72 -7.22 -4.29 -13.10
C GLN A 72 -7.89 -4.87 -11.85
N ARG A 73 -7.84 -6.20 -11.68
CA ARG A 73 -8.33 -6.86 -10.46
C ARG A 73 -7.57 -6.39 -9.23
N MET A 74 -6.23 -6.37 -9.27
CA MET A 74 -5.41 -5.90 -8.15
C MET A 74 -5.72 -4.44 -7.80
N LYS A 75 -5.82 -3.57 -8.81
CA LYS A 75 -6.18 -2.15 -8.59
C LYS A 75 -7.53 -2.02 -7.89
N LYS A 76 -8.54 -2.78 -8.31
CA LYS A 76 -9.87 -2.78 -7.68
C LYS A 76 -9.83 -3.26 -6.23
N GLU A 77 -9.16 -4.39 -5.95
CA GLU A 77 -9.04 -4.95 -4.59
C GLU A 77 -8.29 -3.99 -3.66
N LEU A 78 -7.19 -3.39 -4.13
CA LEU A 78 -6.40 -2.43 -3.35
C LEU A 78 -7.16 -1.11 -3.12
N THR A 79 -7.95 -0.67 -4.10
CA THR A 79 -8.82 0.52 -3.92
C THR A 79 -9.91 0.24 -2.88
N LYS A 80 -10.49 -0.96 -2.88
CA LYS A 80 -11.47 -1.37 -1.86
C LYS A 80 -10.83 -1.44 -0.47
N ALA A 81 -9.62 -1.99 -0.36
CA ALA A 81 -8.86 -2.00 0.89
C ALA A 81 -8.57 -0.58 1.40
N ALA A 82 -8.18 0.34 0.51
CA ALA A 82 -7.97 1.74 0.87
C ALA A 82 -9.25 2.40 1.38
N GLN A 83 -10.39 2.14 0.76
CA GLN A 83 -11.68 2.66 1.24
C GLN A 83 -12.02 2.12 2.62
N HIS A 84 -11.84 0.82 2.87
CA HIS A 84 -12.09 0.26 4.19
C HIS A 84 -11.17 0.89 5.27
N LEU A 85 -9.92 1.19 4.93
CA LEU A 85 -9.03 1.93 5.83
C LEU A 85 -9.45 3.39 6.08
N VAL A 86 -10.18 4.02 5.14
CA VAL A 86 -10.82 5.32 5.39
C VAL A 86 -11.95 5.15 6.41
N ASP A 87 -12.78 4.12 6.24
CA ASP A 87 -13.91 3.84 7.14
C ASP A 87 -13.42 3.52 8.57
N LEU A 88 -12.30 2.80 8.70
CA LEU A 88 -11.62 2.54 9.98
C LEU A 88 -10.85 3.75 10.53
N GLY A 89 -10.75 4.85 9.78
CA GLY A 89 -10.09 6.08 10.22
C GLY A 89 -8.57 6.08 10.14
N PHE A 90 -7.94 5.08 9.53
CA PHE A 90 -6.49 5.06 9.27
C PHE A 90 -6.10 6.01 8.14
N LEU A 91 -6.94 6.09 7.09
CA LEU A 91 -6.71 6.92 5.92
C LEU A 91 -7.73 8.06 5.82
N GLN A 92 -7.37 9.09 5.08
CA GLN A 92 -8.28 10.15 4.63
C GLN A 92 -8.13 10.30 3.11
N LYS A 93 -9.25 10.27 2.37
CA LYS A 93 -9.27 10.66 0.95
C LYS A 93 -9.04 12.17 0.86
N ILE A 94 -8.08 12.60 0.06
CA ILE A 94 -7.67 14.01 -0.06
C ILE A 94 -7.81 14.57 -1.47
N GLY A 95 -8.18 13.73 -2.43
CA GLY A 95 -8.39 14.15 -3.81
C GLY A 95 -8.42 12.96 -4.75
N GLU A 96 -8.20 13.26 -6.03
CA GLU A 96 -8.18 12.30 -7.11
C GLU A 96 -7.05 12.66 -8.08
N GLN A 97 -6.47 11.65 -8.71
CA GLN A 97 -5.40 11.81 -9.69
C GLN A 97 -5.76 11.09 -10.99
N GLU A 98 -5.57 11.78 -12.10
CA GLU A 98 -5.61 11.16 -13.41
C GLU A 98 -4.33 10.34 -13.65
N VAL A 99 -4.50 9.05 -13.89
CA VAL A 99 -3.43 8.11 -14.23
C VAL A 99 -3.83 7.39 -15.51
N GLY A 100 -3.31 7.88 -16.65
CA GLY A 100 -3.73 7.43 -17.96
C GLY A 100 -5.18 7.81 -18.25
N LYS A 101 -6.05 6.81 -18.47
CA LYS A 101 -7.50 7.01 -18.71
C LYS A 101 -8.35 6.78 -17.45
N SER A 102 -7.71 6.70 -16.27
CA SER A 102 -8.39 6.36 -15.02
C SER A 102 -8.21 7.48 -14.00
N ILE A 103 -9.29 7.79 -13.29
CA ILE A 103 -9.27 8.69 -12.13
C ILE A 103 -9.16 7.81 -10.89
N LEU A 104 -8.09 8.00 -10.11
CA LEU A 104 -7.82 7.20 -8.92
C LEU A 104 -7.81 8.08 -7.66
N PRO A 105 -8.44 7.62 -6.56
CA PRO A 105 -8.47 8.38 -5.32
C PRO A 105 -7.08 8.48 -4.68
N ILE A 106 -6.77 9.66 -4.16
CA ILE A 106 -5.56 9.96 -3.42
C ILE A 106 -5.88 9.93 -1.93
N TYR A 107 -5.00 9.32 -1.15
CA TYR A 107 -5.15 9.19 0.30
C TYR A 107 -3.95 9.77 1.05
N LYS A 108 -4.17 10.12 2.32
CA LYS A 108 -3.12 10.30 3.32
C LYS A 108 -3.39 9.42 4.54
N VAL A 109 -2.33 8.99 5.21
CA VAL A 109 -2.42 8.46 6.58
C VAL A 109 -2.91 9.59 7.48
N LYS A 110 -3.97 9.34 8.23
CA LYS A 110 -4.62 10.35 9.08
C LYS A 110 -3.78 10.66 10.32
N ILE A 111 -3.15 9.65 10.90
CA ILE A 111 -2.38 9.74 12.14
C ILE A 111 -0.89 9.82 11.81
N GLU A 112 -0.27 10.95 12.08
CA GLU A 112 1.14 11.20 11.70
C GLU A 112 2.13 10.29 12.44
N LEU A 113 1.90 10.02 13.73
CA LEU A 113 2.73 9.08 14.49
C LEU A 113 2.69 7.67 13.90
N LEU A 114 1.51 7.20 13.46
CA LEU A 114 1.40 5.92 12.77
C LEU A 114 2.17 5.93 11.45
N ARG A 115 2.09 7.02 10.67
CA ARG A 115 2.85 7.17 9.42
C ARG A 115 4.35 7.07 9.67
N LEU A 116 4.86 7.79 10.66
CA LEU A 116 6.28 7.78 11.02
C LEU A 116 6.71 6.40 11.53
N TRP A 117 5.88 5.76 12.36
CA TRP A 117 6.09 4.41 12.84
C TRP A 117 6.21 3.40 11.69
N LEU A 118 5.27 3.43 10.74
CA LEU A 118 5.27 2.56 9.56
C LEU A 118 6.57 2.71 8.76
N LEU A 119 7.01 3.95 8.52
CA LEU A 119 8.22 4.23 7.76
C LEU A 119 9.52 3.89 8.49
N LYS A 120 9.50 3.88 9.84
CA LYS A 120 10.64 3.46 10.66
C LYS A 120 10.77 1.94 10.71
N ARG A 121 9.64 1.22 10.72
CA ARG A 121 9.58 -0.22 10.95
C ARG A 121 9.59 -1.05 9.67
N PHE A 122 8.94 -0.57 8.62
CA PHE A 122 8.76 -1.30 7.37
C PHE A 122 9.50 -0.59 6.23
N SER A 123 10.24 -1.37 5.45
CA SER A 123 10.69 -0.94 4.13
C SER A 123 9.67 -1.42 3.12
N LEU A 124 9.13 -0.50 2.30
CA LEU A 124 8.21 -0.86 1.24
C LEU A 124 8.78 -1.96 0.33
N GLU A 125 10.07 -1.87 -0.02
CA GLU A 125 10.76 -2.85 -0.87
C GLU A 125 10.69 -4.27 -0.30
N LYS A 126 10.86 -4.42 1.03
CA LYS A 126 10.76 -5.72 1.71
C LYS A 126 9.32 -6.22 1.78
N GLU A 127 8.35 -5.32 1.93
CA GLU A 127 6.93 -5.67 2.01
C GLU A 127 6.33 -5.97 0.62
N ILE A 128 6.96 -5.50 -0.46
CA ILE A 128 6.54 -5.78 -1.84
C ILE A 128 6.75 -7.25 -2.23
N GLU A 129 7.69 -7.95 -1.61
CA GLU A 129 7.86 -9.39 -1.82
C GLU A 129 6.59 -10.17 -1.44
N LYS A 130 5.87 -9.68 -0.41
CA LYS A 130 4.56 -10.20 0.00
C LYS A 130 3.47 -9.94 -1.04
N ILE A 131 3.60 -8.97 -1.94
CA ILE A 131 2.63 -8.75 -3.04
C ILE A 131 2.54 -9.99 -3.94
N ARG A 132 3.67 -10.68 -4.19
CA ARG A 132 3.69 -11.90 -5.00
C ARG A 132 2.89 -13.02 -4.34
N GLU A 133 2.93 -13.09 -3.01
CA GLU A 133 2.14 -14.04 -2.21
C GLU A 133 0.65 -13.65 -2.15
N LEU A 134 0.34 -12.36 -2.08
CA LEU A 134 -1.04 -11.85 -1.97
C LEU A 134 -1.81 -11.83 -3.29
N PHE A 135 -1.08 -11.82 -4.40
CA PHE A 135 -1.61 -11.88 -5.75
C PHE A 135 -0.79 -12.88 -6.57
N PRO A 136 -0.90 -14.19 -6.27
CA PRO A 136 -0.18 -15.20 -7.02
C PRO A 136 -0.59 -15.07 -8.48
N GLN A 137 0.39 -14.82 -9.34
CA GLN A 137 0.14 -14.87 -10.77
C GLN A 137 -0.21 -16.30 -11.11
N LYS A 138 -1.42 -16.54 -11.64
CA LYS A 138 -1.80 -17.87 -12.15
C LYS A 138 -0.67 -18.38 -13.04
N SER A 139 -0.19 -19.59 -12.76
CA SER A 139 0.88 -20.18 -13.54
C SER A 139 0.43 -20.27 -15.00
N PHE A 140 1.38 -20.25 -15.93
CA PHE A 140 1.09 -20.41 -17.35
C PHE A 140 0.25 -21.67 -17.62
N LEU A 141 0.50 -22.74 -16.85
CA LEU A 141 -0.23 -23.99 -16.90
C LEU A 141 -1.69 -23.84 -16.42
N GLU A 142 -1.95 -23.11 -15.34
CA GLU A 142 -3.32 -22.82 -14.91
C GLU A 142 -4.09 -21.97 -15.93
N LYS A 143 -3.39 -21.04 -16.61
CA LYS A 143 -4.01 -20.24 -17.67
C LYS A 143 -4.37 -21.10 -18.86
N ILE A 144 -3.48 -22.01 -19.29
CA ILE A 144 -3.76 -22.97 -20.36
C ILE A 144 -4.89 -23.92 -19.96
N TRP A 145 -4.84 -24.50 -18.76
CA TRP A 145 -5.84 -25.44 -18.24
C TRP A 145 -7.26 -24.87 -18.21
N ASN A 146 -7.38 -23.56 -17.97
CA ASN A 146 -8.66 -22.85 -17.93
C ASN A 146 -9.06 -22.20 -19.28
N SER A 147 -8.21 -22.27 -20.30
CA SER A 147 -8.46 -21.72 -21.63
C SER A 147 -9.29 -22.65 -22.52
N GLY A 148 -9.65 -22.18 -23.72
CA GLY A 148 -10.25 -23.01 -24.76
C GLY A 148 -9.37 -24.20 -25.15
N LEU A 149 -8.03 -24.02 -25.13
CA LEU A 149 -7.07 -25.09 -25.41
C LEU A 149 -7.11 -26.19 -24.33
N GLY A 150 -7.17 -25.79 -23.06
CA GLY A 150 -7.32 -26.73 -21.94
C GLY A 150 -8.67 -27.45 -21.91
N ARG A 151 -9.75 -26.77 -22.33
CA ARG A 151 -11.06 -27.42 -22.53
C ARG A 151 -11.02 -28.44 -23.68
N TRP A 152 -10.37 -28.10 -24.79
CA TRP A 152 -10.22 -28.99 -25.94
C TRP A 152 -9.40 -30.25 -25.60
N MET A 153 -8.27 -30.09 -24.91
CA MET A 153 -7.43 -31.22 -24.47
C MET A 153 -8.20 -32.20 -23.56
N ARG A 154 -9.09 -31.70 -22.69
CA ARG A 154 -9.93 -32.56 -21.85
C ARG A 154 -11.01 -33.31 -22.63
N SER A 155 -11.53 -32.74 -23.72
CA SER A 155 -12.57 -33.40 -24.50
C SER A 155 -12.05 -34.49 -25.43
N HIS A 156 -10.72 -34.62 -25.59
CA HIS A 156 -10.08 -35.61 -26.46
C HIS A 156 -9.28 -36.67 -25.68
N ASN A 157 -9.26 -36.58 -24.35
CA ASN A 157 -8.58 -37.53 -23.45
C ASN A 157 -9.57 -38.33 -22.57
N ASN A 158 -10.88 -38.25 -22.84
CA ASN A 158 -11.93 -39.05 -22.22
C ASN A 158 -12.57 -39.98 -23.25
#